data_AF-A0A1Y1Y534-F1
#
_entry.id   AF-A0A1Y1Y534-F1
#
_cell.length_a   1.000
_cell.length_b   1.000
_cell.length_c   1.000
_cell.angle_alpha   90.00
_cell.angle_beta   90.00
_cell.angle_gamma   90.00
#
_symmetry.space_group_name_H-M   'P 1'
#
loop_
_entity.id
_entity.type
_entity.pdbx_description
1 polymer ?
#
loop_
_entity_poly.entity_id
_entity_poly.type
_entity_poly.pdbx_seq_one_letter_code
_entity_poly.pdbx_strand_id
1 'polypeptide(L)'
;MSISSLQKYGIDPQQDIYFLKDTALYDYRIFDHFPEGYVVGKYQRKIMVSDLQKIPDKLLHIGSIFGNLRVTTLQHKSEYKHILDSLQFTNPGLKKVSQAIVDQLGGRGKYLGIHLRVGDGNFSYKVEENAHGILELLTQMLAMTGRGELGGQLPDRYPSLSQCLNQKPMISPIVYLATDARNPRERLDFASIFTRFPCTFVLNDFANALAETDEVNPWDGSSISKYLIPMVDAVTAANGEFYVGTNQSTFSMYVRRMHNHYLGRPDPLNLKY
;
A
#
# COMPACT_ATOMS: atom_id res chain seq x y z
N MET A 1 22.32 4.81 6.90
CA MET A 1 23.68 4.79 6.34
C MET A 1 24.21 6.22 6.33
N SER A 2 25.28 6.54 7.06
CA SER A 2 25.86 7.90 7.00
C SER A 2 26.58 8.08 5.66
N ILE A 3 26.61 9.30 5.13
CA ILE A 3 27.37 9.61 3.91
C ILE A 3 28.85 9.23 4.09
N SER A 4 29.41 9.43 5.29
CA SER A 4 30.78 9.02 5.61
C SER A 4 31.02 7.51 5.46
N SER A 5 30.00 6.67 5.69
CA SER A 5 30.12 5.22 5.54
C SER A 5 30.19 4.75 4.09
N LEU A 6 30.04 5.65 3.10
CA LEU A 6 30.17 5.32 1.67
C LEU A 6 31.62 5.13 1.23
N GLN A 7 32.59 5.59 2.02
CA GLN A 7 34.03 5.39 1.75
C GLN A 7 34.40 3.91 1.61
N LYS A 8 33.72 3.02 2.33
CA LYS A 8 33.91 1.55 2.22
C LYS A 8 33.53 0.98 0.85
N TYR A 9 32.78 1.75 0.04
CA TYR A 9 32.43 1.43 -1.34
C TYR A 9 33.27 2.22 -2.35
N GLY A 10 34.34 2.90 -1.92
CA GLY A 10 35.21 3.69 -2.79
C GLY A 10 34.60 5.02 -3.28
N ILE A 11 33.61 5.55 -2.54
CA ILE A 11 32.96 6.83 -2.82
C ILE A 11 33.50 7.87 -1.81
N ASP A 12 34.16 8.91 -2.31
CA ASP A 12 34.52 10.11 -1.54
C ASP A 12 33.29 11.03 -1.38
N PRO A 13 32.75 11.22 -0.16
CA PRO A 13 31.63 12.11 0.11
C PRO A 13 31.73 13.54 -0.44
N GLN A 14 32.95 14.07 -0.58
CA GLN A 14 33.18 15.45 -0.98
C GLN A 14 33.38 15.62 -2.48
N GLN A 15 33.73 14.55 -3.19
CA GLN A 15 34.12 14.63 -4.61
C GLN A 15 33.31 13.73 -5.54
N ASP A 16 32.76 12.62 -5.04
CA ASP A 16 32.13 11.59 -5.87
C ASP A 16 30.59 11.66 -5.86
N ILE A 17 30.00 12.64 -5.17
CA ILE A 17 28.55 12.73 -4.98
C ILE A 17 27.98 14.01 -5.57
N TYR A 18 27.13 13.83 -6.58
CA TYR A 18 26.27 14.89 -7.07
C TYR A 18 24.94 14.89 -6.33
N PHE A 19 24.63 16.00 -5.65
CA PHE A 19 23.40 16.15 -4.89
C PHE A 19 22.31 16.83 -5.73
N LEU A 20 21.34 16.03 -6.18
CA LEU A 20 20.10 16.54 -6.76
C LEU A 20 19.09 16.85 -5.64
N LYS A 21 19.11 18.10 -5.16
CA LYS A 21 18.27 18.57 -4.05
C LYS A 21 16.92 19.08 -4.53
N ASP A 22 15.88 18.67 -3.82
CA ASP A 22 14.54 19.26 -3.88
C ASP A 22 14.54 20.68 -3.30
N THR A 23 13.88 21.61 -3.99
CA THR A 23 13.53 22.93 -3.44
C THR A 23 12.06 23.04 -3.02
N ALA A 24 11.22 22.06 -3.39
CA ALA A 24 9.81 22.01 -3.10
C ALA A 24 9.27 20.56 -3.10
N LEU A 25 8.08 20.33 -2.53
CA LEU A 25 7.44 19.01 -2.44
C LEU A 25 7.28 18.30 -3.79
N TYR A 26 6.96 19.08 -4.83
CA TYR A 26 6.84 18.63 -6.21
C TYR A 26 7.85 19.38 -7.10
N ASP A 27 9.12 19.39 -6.70
CA ASP A 27 10.16 20.10 -7.46
C ASP A 27 10.32 19.51 -8.88
N TYR A 28 10.84 18.27 -9.00
CA TYR A 28 11.15 17.71 -10.32
C TYR A 28 10.49 16.36 -10.58
N ARG A 29 10.30 16.10 -11.88
CA ARG A 29 9.92 14.79 -12.43
C ARG A 29 10.93 14.35 -13.48
N ILE A 30 11.36 13.09 -13.39
CA ILE A 30 12.38 12.49 -14.24
C ILE A 30 11.70 11.75 -15.40
N PHE A 31 12.16 11.98 -16.62
CA PHE A 31 11.64 11.38 -17.86
C PHE A 31 12.74 10.72 -18.69
N ASP A 32 12.47 9.53 -19.22
CA ASP A 32 13.31 8.92 -20.26
C ASP A 32 13.08 9.54 -21.64
N HIS A 33 11.83 9.95 -21.91
CA HIS A 33 11.40 10.59 -23.14
C HIS A 33 10.31 11.62 -22.81
N PHE A 34 10.32 12.75 -23.52
CA PHE A 34 9.37 13.84 -23.31
C PHE A 34 8.95 14.42 -24.67
N PRO A 35 7.86 13.92 -25.26
CA PRO A 35 7.42 14.33 -26.59
C PRO A 35 6.91 15.78 -26.59
N GLU A 36 6.79 16.35 -27.78
CA GLU A 36 6.22 17.69 -27.95
C GLU A 36 4.77 17.73 -27.43
N GLY A 37 4.41 18.83 -26.76
CA GLY A 37 3.10 19.00 -26.13
C GLY A 37 2.87 18.22 -24.83
N TYR A 38 3.83 17.41 -24.38
CA TYR A 38 3.72 16.71 -23.10
C TYR A 38 3.86 17.68 -21.92
N VAL A 39 3.15 17.41 -20.82
CA VAL A 39 3.18 18.26 -19.61
C VAL A 39 3.88 17.57 -18.46
N VAL A 40 4.60 18.36 -17.66
CA VAL A 40 5.29 17.88 -16.46
C VAL A 40 4.30 17.43 -15.37
N GLY A 41 3.09 18.00 -15.39
CA GLY A 41 2.02 17.74 -14.44
C GLY A 41 2.17 18.62 -13.20
N LYS A 42 1.99 18.04 -12.00
CA LYS A 42 2.07 18.76 -10.73
C LYS A 42 3.50 19.19 -10.30
N TYR A 43 4.52 18.83 -11.08
CA TYR A 43 5.91 19.12 -10.74
C TYR A 43 6.39 20.40 -11.41
N GLN A 44 7.29 21.13 -10.74
CA GLN A 44 7.78 22.44 -11.17
C GLN A 44 8.74 22.35 -12.36
N ARG A 45 9.58 21.31 -12.42
CA ARG A 45 10.56 21.14 -13.50
C ARG A 45 10.70 19.71 -14.00
N LYS A 46 11.18 19.63 -15.24
CA LYS A 46 11.53 18.39 -15.94
C LYS A 46 13.02 18.10 -15.74
N ILE A 47 13.36 16.84 -15.53
CA ILE A 47 14.73 16.34 -15.65
C ILE A 47 14.71 15.18 -16.64
N MET A 48 15.60 15.20 -17.63
CA MET A 48 15.75 14.07 -18.55
C MET A 48 16.76 13.07 -17.99
N VAL A 49 16.53 11.78 -18.20
CA VAL A 49 17.54 10.73 -17.91
C VAL A 49 18.83 11.01 -18.67
N SER A 50 18.75 11.52 -19.90
CA SER A 50 19.92 11.92 -20.69
C SER A 50 20.72 13.08 -20.10
N ASP A 51 20.11 13.93 -19.27
CA ASP A 51 20.84 14.97 -18.54
C ASP A 51 21.52 14.39 -17.30
N LEU A 52 20.87 13.43 -16.62
CA LEU A 52 21.47 12.71 -15.50
C LEU A 52 22.69 11.88 -15.93
N GLN A 53 22.68 11.33 -17.15
CA GLN A 53 23.80 10.57 -17.72
C GLN A 53 25.06 11.41 -17.98
N LYS A 54 24.93 12.74 -18.07
CA LYS A 54 26.06 13.65 -18.28
C LYS A 54 26.78 14.00 -16.97
N ILE A 55 26.22 13.61 -15.83
CA ILE A 55 26.82 13.88 -14.51
C ILE A 55 28.01 12.93 -14.32
N PRO A 56 29.24 13.45 -14.13
CA PRO A 56 30.45 12.62 -14.07
C PRO A 56 30.66 11.95 -12.70
N ASP A 57 29.97 12.42 -11.66
CA ASP A 57 30.06 11.91 -10.30
C ASP A 57 29.64 10.43 -10.21
N LYS A 58 30.35 9.65 -9.39
CA LYS A 58 30.10 8.21 -9.23
C LYS A 58 28.75 7.91 -8.59
N LEU A 59 28.20 8.84 -7.82
CA LEU A 59 26.94 8.68 -7.10
C LEU A 59 26.01 9.87 -7.29
N LEU A 60 24.80 9.60 -7.76
CA LEU A 60 23.68 10.54 -7.76
C LEU A 60 22.92 10.42 -6.44
N HIS A 61 22.97 11.46 -5.61
CA HIS A 61 22.14 11.56 -4.42
C HIS A 61 20.87 12.35 -4.73
N ILE A 62 19.74 11.66 -4.83
CA ILE A 62 18.42 12.23 -5.07
C ILE A 62 17.76 12.49 -3.71
N GLY A 63 17.22 13.69 -3.51
CA GLY A 63 16.58 14.09 -2.24
C GLY A 63 15.34 13.26 -1.90
N SER A 64 14.17 13.79 -2.22
CA SER A 64 12.91 13.10 -1.96
C SER A 64 12.55 12.16 -3.11
N ILE A 65 11.93 11.03 -2.80
CA ILE A 65 11.22 10.18 -3.78
C ILE A 65 9.70 10.38 -3.70
N PHE A 66 9.25 11.36 -2.93
CA PHE A 66 7.83 11.65 -2.73
C PHE A 66 7.16 12.11 -4.03
N GLY A 67 5.92 11.65 -4.23
CA GLY A 67 5.06 12.02 -5.34
C GLY A 67 4.89 10.89 -6.36
N ASN A 68 3.64 10.61 -6.73
CA ASN A 68 3.36 9.66 -7.81
C ASN A 68 3.96 10.14 -9.15
N LEU A 69 4.41 9.17 -9.94
CA LEU A 69 5.00 9.40 -11.27
C LEU A 69 6.29 10.24 -11.25
N ARG A 70 6.95 10.42 -10.10
CA ARG A 70 8.20 11.19 -10.00
C ARG A 70 9.28 10.71 -10.96
N VAL A 71 9.32 9.40 -11.22
CA VAL A 71 10.00 8.81 -12.36
C VAL A 71 8.92 8.38 -13.35
N THR A 72 9.06 8.77 -14.61
CA THR A 72 8.13 8.42 -15.69
C THR A 72 8.89 7.89 -16.88
N THR A 73 8.46 6.73 -17.35
CA THR A 73 8.94 6.14 -18.58
C THR A 73 7.85 6.14 -19.65
N LEU A 74 8.19 6.57 -20.86
CA LEU A 74 7.34 6.43 -22.03
C LEU A 74 7.85 5.37 -23.00
N GLN A 75 9.16 5.08 -22.99
CA GLN A 75 9.80 4.15 -23.93
C GLN A 75 10.16 2.80 -23.28
N HIS A 76 10.51 2.77 -21.99
CA HIS A 76 11.03 1.61 -21.25
C HIS A 76 10.01 1.07 -20.24
N LYS A 77 8.76 0.91 -20.66
CA LYS A 77 7.64 0.54 -19.77
C LYS A 77 7.82 -0.83 -19.13
N SER A 78 8.41 -1.80 -19.83
CA SER A 78 8.69 -3.16 -19.36
C SER A 78 9.72 -3.15 -18.23
N GLU A 79 10.84 -2.48 -18.42
CA GLU A 79 11.95 -2.37 -17.48
C GLU A 79 11.50 -1.64 -16.22
N TYR A 80 10.76 -0.55 -16.40
CA TYR A 80 10.18 0.18 -15.27
C TYR A 80 9.18 -0.67 -14.50
N LYS A 81 8.36 -1.47 -15.19
CA LYS A 81 7.47 -2.43 -14.53
C LYS A 81 8.28 -3.45 -13.72
N HIS A 82 9.38 -3.99 -14.25
CA HIS A 82 10.27 -4.89 -13.50
C HIS A 82 10.86 -4.23 -12.26
N ILE A 83 11.29 -2.97 -12.35
CA ILE A 83 11.75 -2.19 -11.19
C ILE A 83 10.61 -2.05 -10.17
N LEU A 84 9.40 -1.66 -10.59
CA LEU A 84 8.27 -1.50 -9.67
C LEU A 84 7.87 -2.82 -9.00
N ASP A 85 7.93 -3.93 -9.73
CA ASP A 85 7.60 -5.27 -9.23
C ASP A 85 8.66 -5.80 -8.25
N SER A 86 9.91 -5.31 -8.32
CA SER A 86 11.00 -5.65 -7.38
C SER A 86 10.99 -4.83 -6.09
N LEU A 87 10.26 -3.70 -6.05
CA LEU A 87 10.06 -2.87 -4.86
C LEU A 87 9.06 -3.50 -3.87
N GLN A 88 9.37 -4.70 -3.39
CA GLN A 88 8.62 -5.44 -2.37
C GLN A 88 9.21 -5.18 -0.98
N PHE A 89 8.38 -5.24 0.07
CA PHE A 89 8.88 -5.18 1.43
C PHE A 89 9.67 -6.43 1.79
N THR A 90 10.92 -6.25 2.22
CA THR A 90 11.85 -7.34 2.55
C THR A 90 12.24 -7.43 4.02
N ASN A 91 11.84 -6.45 4.84
CA ASN A 91 12.15 -6.42 6.27
C ASN A 91 11.63 -7.72 6.97
N PRO A 92 12.49 -8.44 7.73
CA PRO A 92 12.11 -9.71 8.34
C PRO A 92 10.99 -9.63 9.38
N GLY A 93 11.00 -8.64 10.29
CA GLY A 93 9.95 -8.50 11.31
C GLY A 93 8.60 -8.19 10.69
N LEU A 94 8.56 -7.26 9.73
CA LEU A 94 7.39 -6.97 8.91
C LEU A 94 6.84 -8.23 8.24
N LYS A 95 7.69 -9.04 7.60
CA LYS A 95 7.29 -10.30 6.95
C LYS A 95 6.72 -11.29 7.96
N LYS A 96 7.39 -11.48 9.09
CA LYS A 96 6.97 -12.39 10.16
C LYS A 96 5.59 -12.00 10.68
N VAL A 97 5.41 -10.73 11.03
CA VAL A 97 4.16 -10.20 11.59
C VAL A 97 3.03 -10.28 10.56
N SER A 98 3.28 -9.84 9.33
CA SER A 98 2.27 -9.90 8.26
C SER A 98 1.85 -11.34 7.99
N GLN A 99 2.80 -12.28 7.95
CA GLN A 99 2.50 -13.69 7.76
C GLN A 99 1.67 -14.26 8.92
N ALA A 100 1.99 -13.92 10.16
CA ALA A 100 1.22 -14.35 11.32
C ALA A 100 -0.24 -13.85 11.29
N ILE A 101 -0.48 -12.64 10.78
CA ILE A 101 -1.85 -12.12 10.59
C ILE A 101 -2.55 -12.84 9.43
N VAL A 102 -1.87 -13.00 8.30
CA VAL A 102 -2.39 -13.74 7.13
C VAL A 102 -2.78 -15.17 7.50
N ASP A 103 -1.96 -15.87 8.30
CA ASP A 103 -2.23 -17.23 8.75
C ASP A 103 -3.45 -17.29 9.68
N GLN A 104 -3.58 -16.31 10.61
CA GLN A 104 -4.76 -16.18 11.45
C GLN A 104 -6.04 -15.95 10.63
N LEU A 105 -5.96 -15.22 9.52
CA LEU A 105 -7.08 -15.00 8.59
C LEU A 105 -7.42 -16.23 7.72
N GLY A 106 -6.77 -17.37 7.96
CA GLY A 106 -6.97 -18.61 7.21
C GLY A 106 -5.94 -18.85 6.10
N GLY A 107 -4.98 -17.95 5.94
CA GLY A 107 -3.93 -18.02 4.94
C GLY A 107 -4.23 -17.20 3.68
N ARG A 108 -3.23 -17.14 2.80
CA ARG A 108 -3.29 -16.35 1.58
C ARG A 108 -4.45 -16.77 0.67
N GLY A 109 -5.20 -15.78 0.20
CA GLY A 109 -6.34 -16.01 -0.69
C GLY A 109 -7.59 -16.58 -0.01
N LYS A 110 -7.67 -16.55 1.32
CA LYS A 110 -8.83 -17.07 2.09
C LYS A 110 -9.75 -15.99 2.67
N TYR A 111 -9.42 -14.72 2.46
CA TYR A 111 -10.18 -13.55 2.90
C TYR A 111 -10.15 -12.47 1.83
N LEU A 112 -11.02 -11.46 1.93
CA LEU A 112 -11.05 -10.30 1.05
C LEU A 112 -10.17 -9.18 1.64
N GLY A 113 -9.28 -8.58 0.85
CA GLY A 113 -8.48 -7.43 1.27
C GLY A 113 -9.11 -6.12 0.83
N ILE A 114 -9.26 -5.16 1.75
CA ILE A 114 -9.67 -3.80 1.39
C ILE A 114 -8.77 -2.75 2.03
N HIS A 115 -8.71 -1.59 1.40
CA HIS A 115 -8.06 -0.40 1.97
C HIS A 115 -8.98 0.81 1.88
N LEU A 116 -9.36 1.36 3.04
CA LEU A 116 -10.14 2.59 3.16
C LEU A 116 -9.28 3.70 3.79
N ARG A 117 -8.87 4.65 2.95
CA ARG A 117 -8.12 5.85 3.33
C ARG A 117 -9.08 6.92 3.80
N VAL A 118 -8.82 7.47 4.98
CA VAL A 118 -9.70 8.41 5.68
C VAL A 118 -9.00 9.73 5.97
N GLY A 119 -7.69 9.71 6.17
CA GLY A 119 -6.89 10.78 6.76
C GLY A 119 -7.11 12.19 6.17
N ASP A 120 -6.23 12.61 5.26
CA ASP A 120 -6.04 14.01 4.87
C ASP A 120 -6.71 14.41 3.54
N GLY A 121 -6.90 15.72 3.35
CA GLY A 121 -7.36 16.30 2.09
C GLY A 121 -8.71 15.77 1.63
N ASN A 122 -8.84 15.50 0.33
CA ASN A 122 -10.07 15.01 -0.30
C ASN A 122 -10.55 13.65 0.27
N PHE A 123 -9.68 12.85 0.89
CA PHE A 123 -10.08 11.57 1.46
C PHE A 123 -11.03 11.75 2.66
N SER A 124 -10.78 12.77 3.49
CA SER A 124 -11.60 13.06 4.67
C SER A 124 -13.05 13.46 4.35
N TYR A 125 -13.27 14.11 3.19
CA TYR A 125 -14.60 14.53 2.74
C TYR A 125 -15.35 13.45 1.95
N LYS A 126 -14.65 12.39 1.50
CA LYS A 126 -15.19 11.35 0.61
C LYS A 126 -15.23 9.97 1.27
N VAL A 127 -15.10 9.88 2.59
CA VAL A 127 -15.00 8.59 3.31
C VAL A 127 -16.22 7.72 3.01
N GLU A 128 -17.42 8.26 3.13
CA GLU A 128 -18.66 7.54 2.88
C GLU A 128 -18.80 7.11 1.40
N GLU A 129 -18.50 8.02 0.46
CA GLU A 129 -18.46 7.73 -0.98
C GLU A 129 -17.49 6.58 -1.29
N ASN A 130 -16.28 6.64 -0.72
CA ASN A 130 -15.25 5.63 -0.90
C ASN A 130 -15.66 4.29 -0.27
N ALA A 131 -16.24 4.30 0.93
CA ALA A 131 -16.73 3.10 1.60
C ALA A 131 -17.84 2.42 0.78
N HIS A 132 -18.78 3.22 0.24
CA HIS A 132 -19.84 2.74 -0.63
C HIS A 132 -19.28 2.12 -1.91
N GLY A 133 -18.37 2.81 -2.61
CA GLY A 133 -17.73 2.29 -3.82
C GLY A 133 -16.96 0.99 -3.57
N ILE A 134 -16.26 0.86 -2.43
CA ILE A 134 -15.60 -0.40 -2.04
C ILE A 134 -16.65 -1.50 -1.85
N LEU A 135 -17.76 -1.21 -1.18
CA LEU A 135 -18.84 -2.17 -0.92
C LEU A 135 -19.48 -2.70 -2.21
N GLU A 136 -19.74 -1.81 -3.18
CA GLU A 136 -20.26 -2.17 -4.49
C GLU A 136 -19.32 -3.12 -5.22
N LEU A 137 -18.03 -2.79 -5.26
CA LEU A 137 -17.00 -3.62 -5.91
C LEU A 137 -16.86 -5.00 -5.24
N LEU A 138 -16.85 -5.06 -3.91
CA LEU A 138 -16.83 -6.34 -3.18
C LEU A 138 -18.06 -7.18 -3.51
N THR A 139 -19.24 -6.57 -3.54
CA THR A 139 -20.50 -7.26 -3.83
C THR A 139 -20.52 -7.82 -5.26
N GLN A 140 -20.04 -7.04 -6.23
CA GLN A 140 -19.90 -7.48 -7.62
C GLN A 140 -18.96 -8.70 -7.73
N MET A 141 -17.81 -8.68 -7.04
CA MET A 141 -16.87 -9.80 -7.06
C MET A 141 -17.47 -11.08 -6.44
N LEU A 142 -18.18 -10.95 -5.33
CA LEU A 142 -18.85 -12.09 -4.71
C LEU A 142 -19.93 -12.67 -5.63
N ALA A 143 -20.70 -11.83 -6.33
CA ALA A 143 -21.66 -12.28 -7.33
C ALA A 143 -20.97 -13.02 -8.49
N MET A 144 -19.86 -12.49 -9.03
CA MET A 144 -19.09 -13.14 -10.10
C MET A 144 -18.49 -14.50 -9.71
N THR A 145 -18.26 -14.73 -8.42
CA THR A 145 -17.74 -16.00 -7.89
C THR A 145 -18.82 -16.96 -7.40
N GLY A 146 -20.10 -16.64 -7.63
CA GLY A 146 -21.24 -17.47 -7.20
C GLY A 146 -21.50 -17.43 -5.69
N ARG A 147 -20.89 -16.48 -4.96
CA ARG A 147 -21.05 -16.29 -3.50
C ARG A 147 -22.10 -15.20 -3.19
N GLY A 148 -23.19 -15.15 -3.98
CA GLY A 148 -24.18 -14.06 -3.99
C GLY A 148 -25.02 -13.94 -2.71
N GLU A 149 -25.33 -12.67 -2.39
CA GLU A 149 -26.11 -12.09 -1.27
C GLU A 149 -25.73 -12.51 0.17
N LEU A 150 -25.23 -11.53 0.94
CA LEU A 150 -25.18 -11.63 2.41
C LEU A 150 -26.09 -10.52 2.92
N GLY A 151 -27.32 -10.85 3.31
CA GLY A 151 -28.14 -9.92 4.06
C GLY A 151 -27.42 -9.55 5.36
N GLY A 152 -27.30 -8.27 5.67
CA GLY A 152 -26.62 -7.80 6.89
C GLY A 152 -27.44 -6.76 7.62
N GLN A 153 -27.80 -7.04 8.87
CA GLN A 153 -28.09 -6.03 9.88
C GLN A 153 -26.82 -5.85 10.74
N LEU A 154 -26.62 -4.67 11.32
CA LEU A 154 -25.53 -4.46 12.27
C LEU A 154 -25.67 -5.52 13.36
N PRO A 155 -24.65 -6.37 13.59
CA PRO A 155 -24.75 -7.35 14.65
C PRO A 155 -24.69 -6.62 16.00
N ASP A 156 -25.52 -7.05 16.95
CA ASP A 156 -25.44 -6.56 18.35
C ASP A 156 -24.04 -6.79 18.94
N ARG A 157 -23.33 -7.80 18.44
CA ARG A 157 -21.93 -8.10 18.75
C ARG A 157 -21.19 -8.62 17.53
N TYR A 158 -20.07 -7.99 17.19
CA TYR A 158 -19.19 -8.49 16.11
C TYR A 158 -18.66 -9.89 16.43
N PRO A 159 -18.71 -10.83 15.48
CA PRO A 159 -18.13 -12.17 15.66
C PRO A 159 -16.61 -12.09 15.81
N SER A 160 -16.07 -12.95 16.66
CA SER A 160 -14.62 -13.18 16.74
C SER A 160 -14.11 -13.90 15.50
N LEU A 161 -12.79 -13.79 15.25
CA LEU A 161 -12.14 -14.48 14.13
C LEU A 161 -12.35 -15.99 14.17
N SER A 162 -12.27 -16.61 15.36
CA SER A 162 -12.51 -18.03 15.51
C SER A 162 -13.96 -18.43 15.19
N GLN A 163 -14.94 -17.59 15.50
CA GLN A 163 -16.33 -17.82 15.08
C GLN A 163 -16.45 -17.76 13.56
N CYS A 164 -15.90 -16.73 12.92
CA CYS A 164 -15.93 -16.59 11.46
C CYS A 164 -15.25 -17.75 10.71
N LEU A 165 -14.14 -18.28 11.24
CA LEU A 165 -13.41 -19.40 10.64
C LEU A 165 -14.15 -20.74 10.78
N ASN A 166 -14.85 -20.97 11.89
CA ASN A 166 -15.42 -22.28 12.23
C ASN A 166 -16.91 -22.42 11.89
N GLN A 167 -17.60 -21.33 11.58
CA GLN A 167 -19.04 -21.35 11.37
C GLN A 167 -19.43 -21.99 10.03
N LYS A 168 -20.37 -22.94 10.08
CA LYS A 168 -20.95 -23.60 8.90
C LYS A 168 -22.49 -23.54 8.98
N PRO A 169 -23.20 -23.03 7.95
CA PRO A 169 -22.67 -22.36 6.76
C PRO A 169 -22.00 -21.02 7.11
N MET A 170 -21.05 -20.58 6.28
CA MET A 170 -20.33 -19.33 6.49
C MET A 170 -21.30 -18.15 6.34
N ILE A 171 -21.51 -17.39 7.42
CA ILE A 171 -22.46 -16.26 7.44
C ILE A 171 -21.91 -15.04 6.69
N SER A 172 -20.59 -14.88 6.67
CA SER A 172 -19.92 -13.75 6.05
C SER A 172 -18.49 -14.15 5.64
N PRO A 173 -18.01 -13.78 4.45
CA PRO A 173 -16.61 -13.94 4.11
C PRO A 173 -15.77 -13.11 5.08
N ILE A 174 -14.56 -13.60 5.36
CA ILE A 174 -13.59 -12.85 6.15
C ILE A 174 -13.11 -11.68 5.30
N VAL A 175 -13.13 -10.47 5.87
CA VAL A 175 -12.62 -9.25 5.26
C VAL A 175 -11.51 -8.70 6.15
N TYR A 176 -10.37 -8.35 5.56
CA TYR A 176 -9.34 -7.57 6.22
C TYR A 176 -9.39 -6.12 5.71
N LEU A 177 -9.60 -5.17 6.62
CA LEU A 177 -9.70 -3.75 6.35
C LEU A 177 -8.45 -3.01 6.81
N ALA A 178 -7.62 -2.63 5.85
CA ALA A 178 -6.53 -1.69 6.03
C ALA A 178 -7.06 -0.25 6.07
N THR A 179 -6.69 0.52 7.08
CA THR A 179 -7.18 1.89 7.26
C THR A 179 -6.32 2.68 8.23
N ASP A 180 -6.28 4.01 8.03
CA ASP A 180 -5.65 4.97 8.92
C ASP A 180 -6.61 5.56 9.97
N ALA A 181 -7.86 5.09 10.01
CA ALA A 181 -8.79 5.44 11.09
C ALA A 181 -8.36 4.81 12.43
N ARG A 182 -8.39 5.61 13.50
CA ARG A 182 -8.03 5.16 14.86
C ARG A 182 -9.00 4.12 15.43
N ASN A 183 -10.31 4.40 15.33
CA ASN A 183 -11.39 3.54 15.81
C ASN A 183 -12.38 3.23 14.68
N PRO A 184 -12.02 2.41 13.68
CA PRO A 184 -12.86 2.19 12.49
C PRO A 184 -14.27 1.69 12.80
N ARG A 185 -14.43 0.84 13.83
CA ARG A 185 -15.73 0.24 14.23
C ARG A 185 -16.70 1.24 14.86
N GLU A 186 -16.21 2.36 15.39
CA GLU A 186 -17.04 3.40 16.02
C GLU A 186 -17.50 4.46 15.01
N ARG A 187 -17.02 4.41 13.77
CA ARG A 187 -17.31 5.40 12.75
C ARG A 187 -18.59 5.08 11.98
N LEU A 188 -19.50 6.05 11.92
CA LEU A 188 -20.75 5.92 11.17
C LEU A 188 -20.52 5.73 9.66
N ASP A 189 -19.52 6.41 9.09
CA ASP A 189 -19.15 6.30 7.67
C ASP A 189 -18.46 4.98 7.30
N PHE A 190 -18.19 4.10 8.28
CA PHE A 190 -17.73 2.72 8.07
C PHE A 190 -18.84 1.68 8.32
N ALA A 191 -19.96 2.10 8.91
CA ALA A 191 -20.98 1.17 9.42
C ALA A 191 -21.51 0.23 8.33
N SER A 192 -21.66 0.70 7.08
CA SER A 192 -22.13 -0.10 5.94
C SER A 192 -21.23 -1.31 5.65
N ILE A 193 -19.90 -1.16 5.75
CA ILE A 193 -18.94 -2.25 5.55
C ILE A 193 -19.12 -3.30 6.66
N PHE A 194 -19.10 -2.87 7.92
CA PHE A 194 -19.22 -3.77 9.07
C PHE A 194 -20.61 -4.44 9.18
N THR A 195 -21.66 -3.79 8.68
CA THR A 195 -23.01 -4.33 8.57
C THR A 195 -23.06 -5.44 7.53
N ARG A 196 -22.53 -5.17 6.33
CA ARG A 196 -22.60 -6.11 5.20
C ARG A 196 -21.63 -7.27 5.36
N PHE A 197 -20.51 -7.03 6.04
CA PHE A 197 -19.46 -8.00 6.34
C PHE A 197 -19.14 -8.03 7.84
N PRO A 198 -19.97 -8.68 8.67
CA PRO A 198 -19.71 -8.80 10.11
C PRO A 198 -18.36 -9.42 10.46
N CYS A 199 -17.83 -10.29 9.59
CA CYS A 199 -16.49 -10.88 9.69
C CYS A 199 -15.39 -9.97 9.11
N THR A 200 -15.49 -8.66 9.34
CA THR A 200 -14.43 -7.69 9.00
C THR A 200 -13.49 -7.49 10.17
N PHE A 201 -12.19 -7.61 9.93
CA PHE A 201 -11.12 -7.41 10.89
C PHE A 201 -10.20 -6.27 10.45
N VAL A 202 -9.71 -5.50 11.41
CA VAL A 202 -8.75 -4.40 11.22
C VAL A 202 -7.44 -4.74 11.92
N LEU A 203 -6.38 -3.99 11.63
CA LEU A 203 -5.04 -4.24 12.20
C LEU A 203 -5.03 -4.38 13.73
N ASN A 204 -5.81 -3.57 14.45
CA ASN A 204 -5.92 -3.61 15.91
C ASN A 204 -6.52 -4.92 16.45
N ASP A 205 -7.29 -5.67 15.66
CA ASP A 205 -7.80 -6.99 16.06
C ASP A 205 -6.64 -8.01 16.19
N PHE A 206 -5.43 -7.66 15.74
CA PHE A 206 -4.21 -8.48 15.79
C PHE A 206 -3.09 -7.86 16.63
N ALA A 207 -3.42 -7.00 17.62
CA ALA A 207 -2.44 -6.29 18.44
C ALA A 207 -1.33 -7.19 19.05
N ASN A 208 -1.66 -8.44 19.40
CA ASN A 208 -0.67 -9.40 19.91
C ASN A 208 0.43 -9.74 18.88
N ALA A 209 0.08 -9.83 17.59
CA ALA A 209 1.06 -10.06 16.52
C ALA A 209 1.94 -8.81 16.29
N LEU A 210 1.39 -7.62 16.50
CA LEU A 210 2.12 -6.35 16.31
C LEU A 210 3.22 -6.11 17.33
N ALA A 211 3.17 -6.76 18.50
CA ALA A 211 4.23 -6.65 19.51
C ALA A 211 5.61 -7.06 18.96
N GLU A 212 5.67 -7.88 17.91
CA GLU A 212 6.92 -8.27 17.26
C GLU A 212 7.44 -7.25 16.23
N THR A 213 6.71 -6.15 15.99
CA THR A 213 7.18 -5.03 15.13
C THR A 213 8.06 -4.02 15.86
N ASP A 214 8.37 -4.26 17.14
CA ASP A 214 9.26 -3.42 17.94
C ASP A 214 10.72 -3.57 17.52
N GLU A 215 11.02 -2.95 16.38
CA GLU A 215 12.35 -2.78 15.83
C GLU A 215 12.85 -1.36 16.12
N VAL A 216 14.15 -1.27 16.38
CA VAL A 216 14.87 0.00 16.50
C VAL A 216 15.84 0.16 15.35
N ASN A 217 15.98 1.39 14.88
CA ASN A 217 17.02 1.75 13.93
C ASN A 217 18.40 1.52 14.60
N PRO A 218 19.26 0.65 14.04
CA PRO A 218 20.56 0.34 14.65
C PRO A 218 21.53 1.53 14.69
N TRP A 219 21.25 2.61 13.94
CA TRP A 219 22.13 3.78 13.88
C TRP A 219 21.85 4.84 14.94
N ASP A 220 20.59 5.02 15.33
CA ASP A 220 20.18 6.08 16.27
C ASP A 220 19.31 5.58 17.43
N GLY A 221 19.01 4.28 17.48
CA GLY A 221 18.18 3.66 18.51
C GLY A 221 16.70 4.06 18.46
N SER A 222 16.27 4.83 17.47
CA SER A 222 14.87 5.25 17.36
C SER A 222 13.98 4.08 16.95
N SER A 223 12.80 3.97 17.56
CA SER A 223 11.80 2.97 17.14
C SER A 223 11.37 3.23 15.69
N ILE A 224 11.41 2.18 14.89
CA ILE A 224 10.90 2.18 13.52
C ILE A 224 9.53 1.52 13.39
N SER A 225 8.95 1.00 14.48
CA SER A 225 7.64 0.31 14.50
C SER A 225 6.57 1.14 13.79
N LYS A 226 6.51 2.46 14.05
CA LYS A 226 5.54 3.38 13.42
C LYS A 226 5.61 3.44 11.89
N TYR A 227 6.76 3.11 11.29
CA TYR A 227 6.94 3.05 9.85
C TYR A 227 6.64 1.65 9.29
N LEU A 228 6.84 0.60 10.09
CA LEU A 228 6.56 -0.78 9.71
C LEU A 228 5.07 -1.12 9.77
N ILE A 229 4.33 -0.57 10.74
CA ILE A 229 2.90 -0.85 10.96
C ILE A 229 2.04 -0.62 9.69
N PRO A 230 2.13 0.52 8.98
CA PRO A 230 1.38 0.70 7.73
C PRO A 230 1.78 -0.29 6.62
N MET A 231 3.03 -0.78 6.65
CA MET A 231 3.50 -1.76 5.68
C MET A 231 2.98 -3.17 6.02
N VAL A 232 2.83 -3.52 7.30
CA VAL A 232 2.14 -4.74 7.74
C VAL A 232 0.69 -4.71 7.25
N ASP A 233 0.02 -3.58 7.41
CA ASP A 233 -1.36 -3.38 6.94
C ASP A 233 -1.47 -3.58 5.42
N ALA A 234 -0.52 -3.01 4.67
CA ALA A 234 -0.40 -3.16 3.23
C ALA A 234 -0.19 -4.62 2.78
N VAL A 235 0.76 -5.34 3.40
CA VAL A 235 1.04 -6.74 3.05
C VAL A 235 -0.13 -7.64 3.39
N THR A 236 -0.77 -7.42 4.53
CA THR A 236 -1.94 -8.19 4.94
C THR A 236 -3.10 -7.98 3.97
N ALA A 237 -3.43 -6.74 3.60
CA ALA A 237 -4.46 -6.49 2.60
C ALA A 237 -4.12 -7.09 1.22
N ALA A 238 -2.85 -7.04 0.80
CA ALA A 238 -2.41 -7.59 -0.49
C ALA A 238 -2.52 -9.11 -0.60
N ASN A 239 -2.54 -9.85 0.51
CA ASN A 239 -2.63 -11.31 0.53
C ASN A 239 -4.07 -11.86 0.42
N GLY A 240 -5.07 -11.00 0.31
CA GLY A 240 -6.46 -11.40 0.08
C GLY A 240 -6.67 -12.16 -1.23
N GLU A 241 -7.84 -12.80 -1.36
CA GLU A 241 -8.34 -13.43 -2.59
C GLU A 241 -8.58 -12.38 -3.68
N PHE A 242 -9.15 -11.26 -3.26
CA PHE A 242 -9.34 -10.05 -4.02
C PHE A 242 -8.83 -8.87 -3.20
N TYR A 243 -8.46 -7.79 -3.89
CA TYR A 243 -8.16 -6.53 -3.24
C TYR A 243 -9.03 -5.38 -3.77
N VAL A 244 -9.47 -4.46 -2.92
CA VAL A 244 -10.12 -3.20 -3.33
C VAL A 244 -9.58 -2.05 -2.49
N GLY A 245 -8.98 -1.06 -3.13
CA GLY A 245 -8.46 0.12 -2.43
C GLY A 245 -9.30 1.36 -2.69
N THR A 246 -9.07 2.38 -1.87
CA THR A 246 -9.60 3.74 -2.08
C THR A 246 -9.08 4.34 -3.39
N ASN A 247 -9.99 4.96 -4.15
CA ASN A 247 -9.68 5.64 -5.41
C ASN A 247 -8.62 6.74 -5.21
N GLN A 248 -7.72 6.93 -6.18
CA GLN A 248 -6.62 7.93 -6.15
C GLN A 248 -5.59 7.81 -5.01
N SER A 249 -5.72 6.83 -4.10
CA SER A 249 -4.74 6.63 -3.04
C SER A 249 -3.48 5.95 -3.59
N THR A 250 -2.33 6.61 -3.44
CA THR A 250 -1.02 6.04 -3.81
C THR A 250 -0.68 4.81 -2.99
N PHE A 251 -1.13 4.75 -1.74
CA PHE A 251 -1.06 3.55 -0.90
C PHE A 251 -1.87 2.42 -1.55
N SER A 252 -3.15 2.68 -1.91
CA SER A 252 -3.99 1.68 -2.58
C SER A 252 -3.35 1.12 -3.85
N MET A 253 -2.75 1.99 -4.67
CA MET A 253 -2.07 1.58 -5.90
C MET A 253 -0.87 0.67 -5.63
N TYR A 254 -0.10 0.97 -4.59
CA TYR A 254 1.04 0.14 -4.20
C TYR A 254 0.59 -1.23 -3.68
N VAL A 255 -0.42 -1.29 -2.80
CA VAL A 255 -0.99 -2.55 -2.31
C VAL A 255 -1.56 -3.39 -3.45
N ARG A 256 -2.25 -2.78 -4.43
CA ARG A 256 -2.72 -3.47 -5.63
C ARG A 256 -1.58 -4.09 -6.43
N ARG A 257 -0.44 -3.39 -6.56
CA ARG A 257 0.74 -3.95 -7.25
C ARG A 257 1.30 -5.17 -6.51
N MET A 258 1.41 -5.10 -5.19
CA MET A 258 1.82 -6.25 -4.37
C MET A 258 0.84 -7.42 -4.53
N HIS A 259 -0.46 -7.15 -4.47
CA HIS A 259 -1.51 -8.16 -4.66
C HIS A 259 -1.38 -8.86 -6.02
N ASN A 260 -1.25 -8.11 -7.11
CA ASN A 260 -1.04 -8.67 -8.45
C ASN A 260 0.25 -9.50 -8.55
N HIS A 261 1.33 -9.01 -7.92
CA HIS A 261 2.60 -9.74 -7.87
C HIS A 261 2.44 -11.06 -7.13
N TYR A 262 1.77 -11.05 -5.97
CA TYR A 262 1.46 -12.26 -5.23
C TYR A 262 0.64 -13.20 -6.09
N LEU A 263 -0.51 -12.78 -6.62
CA LEU A 263 -1.38 -13.61 -7.46
C LEU A 263 -0.69 -14.18 -8.72
N GLY A 264 0.41 -13.58 -9.17
CA GLY A 264 1.07 -13.93 -10.44
C GLY A 264 0.25 -13.52 -11.67
N ARG A 265 -0.81 -12.73 -11.48
CA ARG A 265 -1.72 -12.23 -12.51
C ARG A 265 -2.34 -10.90 -12.08
N PRO A 266 -2.82 -10.06 -13.03
CA PRO A 266 -3.63 -8.91 -12.67
C PRO A 266 -4.88 -9.32 -11.90
N ASP A 267 -5.27 -8.53 -10.89
CA ASP A 267 -6.57 -8.65 -10.25
C ASP A 267 -7.68 -8.58 -11.33
N PRO A 268 -8.70 -9.46 -11.28
CA PRO A 268 -9.80 -9.44 -12.23
C PRO A 268 -10.58 -8.11 -12.26
N LEU A 269 -10.52 -7.30 -11.19
CA LEU A 269 -11.06 -5.95 -11.21
C LEU A 269 -10.10 -4.98 -11.90
N ASN A 270 -10.49 -4.55 -13.10
CA ASN A 270 -9.86 -3.43 -13.79
C ASN A 270 -10.29 -2.08 -13.16
N LEU A 271 -9.85 -1.84 -11.92
CA LEU A 271 -10.07 -0.55 -11.26
C LEU A 271 -9.09 0.47 -11.86
N LYS A 272 -9.65 1.50 -12.51
CA LYS A 272 -8.91 2.70 -12.88
C LYS A 272 -8.80 3.56 -11.62
N TYR A 273 -7.62 3.56 -11.02
CA TYR A 273 -7.24 4.46 -9.92
C TYR A 273 -6.68 5.78 -10.45
#